data_AF-A0A950THW4-F1
#
_entry.id   AF-A0A950THW4-F1
#
_cell.length_a   1.000
_cell.length_b   1.000
_cell.length_c   1.000
_cell.angle_alpha   90.00
_cell.angle_beta   90.00
_cell.angle_gamma   90.00
#
_symmetry.space_group_name_H-M   'P 1'
#
loop_
_entity.id
_entity.type
_entity.pdbx_description
1 polymer ?
#
loop_
_entity_poly.entity_id
_entity_poly.type
_entity_poly.pdbx_seq_one_letter_code
_entity_poly.pdbx_strand_id
1 'polypeptide(L)' 'MAAVVALLATSAARAASITIVAVGASNTSGFYVATEQAYPAQLEAMLRAKGVNARVINAGRPFDVTAGMLARI' A
#
# COMPACT_ATOMS: atom_id res chain seq x y z
N MET A 1 11.18 47.01 20.14
CA MET A 1 11.03 45.81 20.98
C MET A 1 10.48 44.70 20.09
N ALA A 2 11.37 43.84 19.60
CA ALA A 2 11.08 42.82 18.59
C ALA A 2 10.27 41.68 19.21
N ALA A 3 9.06 41.42 18.71
CA ALA A 3 8.28 40.27 19.11
C ALA A 3 8.80 39.03 18.39
N VAL A 4 9.28 38.09 19.20
CA VAL A 4 9.89 36.82 18.83
C VAL A 4 8.91 35.98 18.00
N VAL A 5 9.27 35.71 16.75
CA VAL A 5 8.61 34.70 15.92
C VAL A 5 9.10 33.33 16.41
N ALA A 6 8.31 32.68 17.25
CA ALA A 6 8.54 31.30 17.64
C ALA A 6 8.28 30.41 16.42
N LEU A 7 9.37 30.08 15.70
CA LEU A 7 9.38 29.07 14.65
C LEU A 7 9.10 27.72 15.31
N LEU A 8 7.82 27.34 15.33
CA LEU A 8 7.37 26.00 15.68
C LEU A 8 8.00 25.03 14.66
N ALA A 9 9.16 24.47 15.02
CA ALA A 9 9.74 23.34 14.33
C ALA A 9 8.81 22.14 14.54
N THR A 10 7.80 22.04 13.69
CA THR A 10 6.98 20.84 13.58
C THR A 10 7.89 19.75 13.05
N SER A 11 8.44 18.94 13.97
CA SER A 11 9.07 17.69 13.61
C SER A 11 8.02 16.87 12.87
N ALA A 12 8.13 16.78 11.54
CA ALA A 12 7.34 15.85 10.76
C ALA A 12 7.72 14.46 11.25
N ALA A 13 6.89 13.89 12.14
CA ALA A 13 6.99 12.49 12.51
C ALA A 13 6.88 11.70 11.19
N ARG A 14 8.01 11.23 10.68
CA ARG A 14 8.05 10.35 9.51
C ARG A 14 7.37 9.06 9.93
N ALA A 15 6.07 8.97 9.69
CA ALA A 15 5.34 7.72 9.85
C ALA A 15 6.05 6.65 9.01
N ALA A 16 6.55 5.61 9.69
CA ALA A 16 7.25 4.51 9.05
C ALA A 16 6.35 3.95 7.94
N SER A 17 6.89 3.84 6.74
CA SER A 17 6.15 3.30 5.61
C SER A 17 5.87 1.81 5.83
N ILE A 18 4.60 1.42 5.81
CA ILE A 18 4.19 0.03 5.92
C ILE A 18 4.21 -0.59 4.53
N THR A 19 4.90 -1.73 4.39
CA THR A 19 4.85 -2.53 3.15
C THR A 19 3.90 -3.70 3.34
N ILE A 20 2.92 -3.82 2.45
CA ILE A 20 1.93 -4.90 2.44
C ILE A 20 2.15 -5.69 1.16
N VAL A 21 2.25 -7.01 1.25
CA VAL A 21 2.29 -7.89 0.07
C VAL A 21 0.94 -8.58 -0.06
N ALA A 22 0.22 -8.29 -1.13
CA ALA A 22 -1.06 -8.92 -1.43
C ALA A 22 -0.80 -10.21 -2.24
N VAL A 23 -0.82 -11.36 -1.56
CA VAL A 23 -0.67 -12.69 -2.18
C VAL A 23 -2.03 -13.27 -2.52
N GLY A 24 -2.17 -13.82 -3.72
CA GLY A 24 -3.41 -14.47 -4.16
C GLY A 24 -3.41 -14.90 -5.62
N ALA A 25 -4.61 -15.09 -6.16
CA ALA A 25 -4.84 -15.55 -7.53
C ALA A 25 -5.28 -14.39 -8.45
N SER A 26 -6.19 -14.67 -9.39
CA SER A 26 -6.72 -13.72 -10.38
C SER A 26 -7.45 -12.51 -9.76
N ASN A 27 -8.17 -12.71 -8.66
CA ASN A 27 -8.86 -11.65 -7.92
C ASN A 27 -7.87 -10.63 -7.33
N THR A 28 -6.74 -11.09 -6.80
CA THR A 28 -5.68 -10.23 -6.27
C THR A 28 -4.88 -9.58 -7.40
N SER A 29 -4.61 -10.32 -8.49
CA SER A 29 -3.83 -9.79 -9.60
C SER A 29 -4.54 -8.66 -10.34
N GLY A 30 -5.88 -8.59 -10.27
CA GLY A 30 -6.68 -7.69 -11.10
C GLY A 30 -6.93 -8.25 -12.49
N PHE A 31 -7.19 -9.56 -12.61
CA PHE A 31 -7.47 -10.18 -13.90
C PHE A 31 -8.69 -9.53 -14.57
N TYR A 32 -8.53 -9.11 -15.83
CA TYR A 32 -9.51 -8.36 -16.64
C TYR A 32 -9.81 -6.91 -16.21
N VAL A 33 -9.03 -6.30 -15.31
CA VAL A 33 -9.16 -4.88 -14.98
C VAL A 33 -7.85 -4.14 -15.21
N ALA A 34 -7.92 -2.81 -15.27
CA ALA A 34 -6.71 -1.99 -15.31
C ALA A 34 -5.91 -2.14 -14.01
N THR A 35 -4.59 -1.95 -14.07
CA THR A 35 -3.70 -2.10 -12.92
C THR A 35 -4.13 -1.24 -11.73
N GLU A 36 -4.63 -0.03 -12.00
CA GLU A 36 -5.09 0.94 -11.00
C GLU A 36 -6.41 0.50 -10.36
N GLN A 37 -7.21 -0.32 -11.06
CA GLN A 37 -8.48 -0.86 -10.58
C GLN A 37 -8.32 -2.18 -9.82
N ALA A 38 -7.13 -2.80 -9.86
CA ALA A 38 -6.85 -4.00 -9.08
C ALA A 38 -6.99 -3.74 -7.58
N TYR A 39 -7.49 -4.73 -6.83
CA TYR A 39 -7.67 -4.65 -5.38
C TYR A 39 -6.44 -4.09 -4.63
N PRO A 40 -5.19 -4.52 -4.91
CA PRO A 40 -4.02 -3.99 -4.20
C PRO A 40 -3.78 -2.50 -4.44
N ALA A 41 -4.03 -2.01 -5.66
CA ALA A 41 -3.90 -0.59 -5.99
C ALA A 41 -4.97 0.25 -5.28
N GLN A 42 -6.21 -0.24 -5.27
CA GLN A 42 -7.31 0.39 -4.53
C GLN A 42 -7.06 0.40 -3.02
N LEU A 43 -6.50 -0.68 -2.46
CA LEU A 43 -6.11 -0.75 -1.06
C LEU A 43 -5.04 0.29 -0.71
N GLU A 44 -4.00 0.42 -1.54
CA GLU A 44 -2.97 1.44 -1.33
C GLU A 44 -3.57 2.85 -1.30
N ALA A 45 -4.43 3.17 -2.28
CA ALA A 45 -5.12 4.45 -2.35
C ALA A 45 -5.98 4.72 -1.10
N MET A 46 -6.77 3.73 -0.67
CA MET A 46 -7.62 3.83 0.53
C MET A 46 -6.80 4.02 1.81
N LEU A 47 -5.67 3.33 1.96
CA LEU A 47 -4.79 3.46 3.13
C LEU A 47 -4.16 4.84 3.19
N ARG A 48 -3.66 5.35 2.04
CA ARG A 48 -3.11 6.70 1.96
C ARG A 48 -4.15 7.78 2.25
N ALA A 49 -5.37 7.61 1.73
CA ALA A 49 -6.48 8.52 2.03
C ALA A 49 -6.82 8.56 3.54
N LYS A 50 -6.54 7.48 4.28
CA LYS A 50 -6.70 7.40 5.74
C LYS A 50 -5.47 7.88 6.53
N GLY A 51 -4.47 8.47 5.87
CA GLY A 51 -3.23 8.94 6.50
C GLY A 51 -2.23 7.82 6.82
N VAL A 52 -2.46 6.60 6.34
CA VAL A 52 -1.51 5.49 6.49
C VAL A 52 -0.50 5.57 5.35
N ASN A 53 0.77 5.77 5.69
CA ASN A 53 1.88 5.69 4.74
C ASN A 53 2.11 4.22 4.33
N ALA A 54 1.30 3.71 3.41
CA ALA A 54 1.37 2.34 2.94
C ALA A 54 1.89 2.24 1.50
N ARG A 55 2.58 1.12 1.24
CA ARG A 55 2.90 0.61 -0.09
C ARG A 55 2.36 -0.81 -0.21
N VAL A 56 1.55 -1.09 -1.22
CA VAL A 56 0.93 -2.40 -1.45
C VAL A 56 1.54 -3.03 -2.71
N ILE A 57 2.22 -4.15 -2.53
CA ILE A 57 2.82 -4.93 -3.61
C ILE A 57 1.82 -5.98 -4.05
N ASN A 58 1.44 -5.95 -5.33
CA ASN A 58 0.60 -6.99 -5.92
C ASN A 58 1.44 -8.23 -6.26
N ALA A 59 1.20 -9.34 -5.56
CA ALA A 59 1.80 -10.65 -5.82
C ALA A 59 0.74 -11.68 -6.28
N GLY A 60 -0.40 -11.21 -6.80
CA GLY A 60 -1.42 -12.05 -7.39
C GLY A 60 -0.95 -12.69 -8.70
N ARG A 61 -1.22 -13.99 -8.88
CA ARG A 61 -0.98 -14.70 -10.15
C ARG A 61 -2.27 -15.40 -10.61
N PRO A 62 -2.82 -15.06 -11.78
CA PRO A 62 -3.95 -15.79 -12.32
C PRO A 62 -3.66 -17.29 -12.38
N PHE A 63 -4.68 -18.11 -12.09
CA PHE A 63 -4.63 -19.57 -12.09
C PHE A 63 -3.78 -20.24 -10.99
N ASP A 64 -3.18 -19.47 -10.07
CA ASP A 64 -2.57 -20.05 -8.88
C ASP A 64 -3.63 -20.67 -7.97
N VAL A 65 -3.29 -21.85 -7.44
CA VAL A 65 -3.99 -22.51 -6.32
C VAL A 65 -3.18 -22.37 -5.04
N THR A 66 -3.76 -22.73 -3.89
CA THR A 66 -3.11 -22.59 -2.57
C THR A 66 -1.73 -23.24 -2.49
N ALA A 67 -1.54 -24.42 -3.11
CA ALA A 67 -0.23 -25.07 -3.18
C ALA A 67 0.81 -24.25 -3.98
N GLY A 68 0.39 -23.64 -5.10
CA GLY A 68 1.25 -22.76 -5.91
C GLY A 68 1.60 -21.45 -5.20
N MET A 69 0.68 -20.91 -4.39
CA MET A 69 0.94 -19.76 -3.53
C MET A 69 1.95 -20.10 -2.43
N LEU A 70 1.80 -21.27 -1.78
CA LEU A 70 2.70 -21.72 -0.72
C LEU A 70 4.13 -21.93 -1.22
N ALA A 71 4.32 -22.38 -2.45
CA ALA A 71 5.64 -22.65 -3.01
C ALA A 71 6.52 -21.39 -3.24
N ARG A 72 5.97 -20.18 -3.04
CA ARG A 72 6.62 -18.90 -3.33
C ARG A 72 6.57 -17.91 -2.17
N ILE A 73 6.32 -18.40 -0.96
CA ILE A 73 6.36 -17.68 0.32
C ILE A 73 7.32 -18.38 1.26
#